data_AF-A0A061NER6-F1
#
_entry.id   AF-A0A061NER6-F1
#
_cell.length_a   1.000
_cell.length_b   1.000
_cell.length_c   1.000
_cell.angle_alpha   90.00
_cell.angle_beta   90.00
_cell.angle_gamma   90.00
#
_symmetry.space_group_name_H-M   'P 1'
#
loop_
_entity.id
_entity.type
_entity.pdbx_description
1 polymer ?
#
loop_
_entity_poly.entity_id
_entity_poly.type
_entity_poly.pdbx_seq_one_letter_code
_entity_poly.pdbx_strand_id
1 'polypeptide(L)'
;MTLQDIIARQKRMEGKDMLWLPGMDHAGIATQSKVEQKLKEEGRSRREMGREKFLDVSWQWKEEYADFIREQWSTLGLSLDYTRERFTLDEGLSDAVKEVFVRLYEKG
;
A
#
# COMPACT_ATOMS: atom_id res chain seq x y z
N MET A 1 5.28 -12.63 6.02
CA MET A 1 6.42 -12.36 5.14
C MET A 1 7.50 -13.43 5.19
N THR A 2 7.98 -13.88 6.36
CA THR A 2 9.01 -14.94 6.47
C THR A 2 8.70 -16.21 5.69
N LEU A 3 7.49 -16.77 5.82
CA LEU A 3 7.10 -17.99 5.09
C LEU A 3 7.12 -17.80 3.58
N GLN A 4 6.65 -16.65 3.10
CA GLN A 4 6.64 -16.32 1.68
C GLN A 4 8.08 -16.17 1.14
N ASP A 5 8.99 -15.57 1.92
CA ASP A 5 10.40 -15.44 1.57
C ASP A 5 11.11 -16.80 1.47
N ILE A 6 10.85 -17.70 2.43
CA ILE A 6 11.39 -19.07 2.40
C ILE A 6 10.96 -19.80 1.13
N ILE A 7 9.66 -19.75 0.80
CA ILE A 7 9.12 -20.38 -0.41
C ILE A 7 9.72 -19.74 -1.66
N ALA A 8 9.80 -18.40 -1.71
CA ALA A 8 10.33 -17.66 -2.84
C ALA A 8 11.78 -18.04 -3.16
N ARG A 9 12.63 -18.09 -2.13
CA ARG A 9 14.03 -18.47 -2.23
C ARG A 9 14.18 -19.93 -2.66
N GLN A 10 13.43 -20.84 -2.02
CA GLN A 10 13.44 -22.26 -2.38
C GLN A 10 13.09 -22.44 -3.87
N LYS A 11 12.04 -21.80 -4.37
CA LYS A 11 11.62 -21.93 -5.78
C LYS A 11 12.66 -21.37 -6.75
N ARG A 12 13.34 -20.26 -6.41
CA ARG A 12 14.47 -19.76 -7.21
C ARG A 12 15.66 -20.74 -7.23
N MET A 13 15.99 -21.32 -6.08
CA MET A 13 17.06 -22.33 -5.98
C MET A 13 16.74 -23.62 -6.74
N GLU A 14 15.45 -23.97 -6.88
CA GLU A 14 14.97 -25.06 -7.76
C GLU A 14 15.04 -24.71 -9.26
N GLY A 15 15.54 -23.52 -9.63
CA GLY A 15 15.65 -23.07 -11.03
C GLY A 15 14.32 -22.57 -11.62
N LYS A 16 13.30 -22.32 -10.79
CA LYS A 16 12.03 -21.76 -11.27
C LYS A 16 12.12 -20.25 -11.43
N ASP A 17 11.48 -19.75 -12.48
CA ASP A 17 11.20 -18.32 -12.61
C ASP A 17 10.13 -17.94 -11.57
N MET A 18 10.55 -17.23 -10.53
CA MET A 18 9.71 -16.90 -9.38
C MET A 18 9.72 -15.39 -9.17
N LEU A 19 8.54 -14.81 -9.30
CA LEU A 19 8.29 -13.40 -9.04
C LEU A 19 7.60 -13.22 -7.69
N TRP A 20 8.19 -12.37 -6.83
CA TRP A 20 7.56 -11.94 -5.60
C TRP A 20 7.39 -10.42 -5.59
N LEU A 21 6.17 -9.98 -5.88
CA LEU A 21 5.84 -8.56 -5.95
C LEU A 21 5.54 -7.99 -4.56
N PRO A 22 6.26 -6.95 -4.12
CA PRO A 22 5.88 -6.18 -2.95
C PRO A 22 4.71 -5.24 -3.28
N GLY A 23 3.82 -5.04 -2.31
CA GLY A 23 2.76 -4.05 -2.47
C GLY A 23 2.13 -3.63 -1.15
N MET A 24 1.54 -2.45 -1.16
CA MET A 24 0.89 -1.83 0.00
C MET A 24 -0.58 -1.50 -0.29
N ASP A 25 -1.40 -1.70 0.73
CA ASP A 25 -2.81 -1.32 0.71
C ASP A 25 -3.00 0.07 1.32
N HIS A 26 -3.82 0.90 0.67
CA HIS A 26 -4.25 2.20 1.17
C HIS A 26 -5.20 2.06 2.36
N ALA A 27 -5.84 0.89 2.52
CA ALA A 27 -6.63 0.48 3.67
C ALA A 27 -7.76 1.47 4.06
N GLY A 28 -8.23 2.29 3.10
CA GLY A 28 -9.34 3.24 3.21
C GLY A 28 -9.63 3.77 4.62
N ILE A 29 -10.66 3.20 5.26
CA ILE A 29 -11.17 3.61 6.58
C ILE A 29 -10.11 3.44 7.68
N ALA A 30 -9.31 2.37 7.64
CA ALA A 30 -8.30 2.12 8.68
C ALA A 30 -7.21 3.19 8.67
N THR A 31 -6.72 3.57 7.49
CA THR A 31 -5.76 4.67 7.34
C THR A 31 -6.38 5.99 7.77
N GLN A 32 -7.63 6.25 7.35
CA GLN A 32 -8.34 7.47 7.75
C GLN A 32 -8.46 7.59 9.27
N SER A 33 -8.84 6.53 9.97
CA SER A 33 -8.97 6.53 11.43
C SER A 33 -7.63 6.78 12.13
N LYS A 34 -6.52 6.26 11.59
CA LYS A 34 -5.17 6.52 12.11
C LYS A 34 -4.73 7.96 11.91
N VAL A 35 -4.97 8.53 10.73
CA VAL A 35 -4.68 9.94 10.45
C VAL A 35 -5.53 10.85 11.34
N GLU A 36 -6.82 10.57 11.51
CA GLU A 36 -7.71 11.33 12.40
C GLU A 36 -7.28 11.23 13.87
N GLN A 37 -6.82 10.06 14.32
CA GLN A 37 -6.28 9.90 15.67
C GLN A 37 -5.05 10.81 15.89
N LYS A 38 -4.08 10.79 14.97
CA LYS A 38 -2.90 11.66 15.06
C LYS A 38 -3.25 13.14 15.00
N LEU A 39 -4.13 13.54 14.09
CA LEU A 39 -4.62 14.92 14.01
C LEU A 39 -5.22 15.38 15.34
N LYS A 40 -6.01 14.51 15.99
CA LYS A 40 -6.58 14.81 17.31
C LYS A 40 -5.51 14.97 18.39
N GLU A 41 -4.46 14.16 18.37
CA GLU A 41 -3.30 14.29 19.27
C GLU A 41 -2.54 15.61 19.05
N GLU A 42 -2.50 16.11 17.81
CA GLU A 42 -1.96 17.43 17.45
C GLU A 42 -2.94 18.60 17.71
N GLY A 43 -4.12 18.33 18.26
CA GLY A 43 -5.16 19.34 18.50
C GLY A 43 -5.84 19.87 17.24
N ARG A 44 -5.74 19.15 16.12
CA ARG A 44 -6.31 19.50 14.82
C ARG A 44 -7.55 18.66 14.52
N SER A 45 -8.51 19.24 13.81
CA SER A 45 -9.75 18.57 13.42
C SER A 45 -9.88 18.44 11.90
N ARG A 46 -10.21 17.24 11.42
CA ARG A 46 -10.52 16.99 9.99
C ARG A 46 -11.64 17.90 9.49
N ARG A 47 -12.68 18.13 10.30
CA ARG A 47 -13.84 18.95 9.91
C ARG A 47 -13.45 20.40 9.61
N GLU A 48 -12.52 20.95 10.39
CA GLU A 48 -12.04 22.33 10.25
C GLU A 48 -11.04 22.47 9.10
N MET A 49 -10.28 21.40 8.82
CA MET A 49 -9.23 21.37 7.80
C MET A 49 -9.79 21.28 6.37
N GLY A 50 -10.95 20.68 6.17
CA GLY A 50 -11.54 20.46 4.85
C GLY A 50 -10.90 19.29 4.09
N ARG A 51 -11.51 18.92 2.94
CA ARG A 51 -11.16 17.70 2.20
C ARG A 51 -9.75 17.72 1.61
N GLU A 52 -9.39 18.79 0.92
CA GLU A 52 -8.11 18.86 0.18
C GLU A 52 -6.92 18.75 1.13
N LYS A 53 -6.86 19.61 2.15
CA LYS A 53 -5.82 19.56 3.17
C LYS A 53 -5.76 18.21 3.90
N PHE A 54 -6.92 17.59 4.16
CA PHE A 54 -6.95 16.26 4.79
C PHE A 54 -6.34 15.18 3.88
N LEU A 55 -6.59 15.25 2.56
CA LEU A 55 -5.97 14.36 1.59
C LEU A 55 -4.45 14.55 1.54
N ASP A 56 -3.97 15.80 1.56
CA ASP A 56 -2.53 16.10 1.58
C ASP A 56 -1.85 15.48 2.82
N VAL A 57 -2.45 15.66 4.00
CA VAL A 57 -1.95 15.04 5.25
C VAL A 57 -1.98 13.52 5.17
N SER A 58 -3.05 12.94 4.60
CA SER A 58 -3.17 11.49 4.45
C SER A 58 -2.09 10.92 3.52
N TRP A 59 -1.74 11.63 2.44
CA TRP A 59 -0.66 11.25 1.54
C TRP A 59 0.71 11.35 2.20
N GLN A 60 0.99 12.43 2.95
CA GLN A 60 2.23 12.56 3.72
C GLN A 60 2.40 11.41 4.71
N TRP A 61 1.31 11.07 5.42
CA TRP A 61 1.30 9.94 6.34
C TRP A 61 1.51 8.60 5.63
N LYS A 62 0.93 8.41 4.44
CA LYS A 62 1.19 7.22 3.62
C LYS A 62 2.67 7.09 3.29
N GLU A 63 3.36 8.19 2.93
CA GLU A 63 4.79 8.10 2.60
C GLU A 63 5.63 7.74 3.83
N GLU A 64 5.36 8.35 4.98
CA GLU A 64 6.01 8.01 6.26
C GLU A 64 5.84 6.52 6.61
N TYR A 65 4.62 5.98 6.47
CA TYR A 65 4.36 4.57 6.72
C TYR A 65 4.98 3.65 5.67
N ALA A 66 4.98 4.05 4.39
CA ALA A 66 5.59 3.27 3.33
C ALA A 66 7.09 3.10 3.57
N ASP A 67 7.77 4.18 3.99
CA ASP A 67 9.19 4.13 4.31
C ASP A 67 9.48 3.23 5.50
N PHE A 68 8.64 3.30 6.55
CA PHE A 68 8.75 2.39 7.69
C PHE A 68 8.56 0.92 7.29
N ILE A 69 7.56 0.61 6.46
CA ILE A 69 7.32 -0.74 5.96
C ILE A 69 8.51 -1.24 5.12
N ARG A 70 9.08 -0.40 4.25
CA ARG A 70 10.27 -0.73 3.46
C ARG A 70 11.49 -0.99 4.34
N GLU A 71 11.68 -0.21 5.39
CA GLU A 71 12.76 -0.43 6.37
C GLU A 71 12.60 -1.79 7.07
N GLN A 72 11.37 -2.14 7.46
CA GLN A 72 11.07 -3.46 8.02
C GLN A 72 11.38 -4.58 7.03
N TRP A 73 11.00 -4.43 5.75
CA TRP A 73 11.32 -5.41 4.71
C TRP A 73 12.82 -5.59 4.50
N SER A 74 13.57 -4.48 4.47
CA SER A 74 15.02 -4.46 4.36
C SER A 74 15.68 -5.16 5.55
N THR A 75 15.25 -4.81 6.77
CA THR A 75 15.77 -5.39 8.02
C THR A 75 15.55 -6.90 8.10
N LEU A 76 14.40 -7.38 7.61
CA LEU A 76 14.10 -8.81 7.55
C LEU A 76 14.81 -9.54 6.40
N GLY A 77 15.49 -8.82 5.50
CA GLY A 77 16.20 -9.40 4.36
C GLY A 77 15.27 -10.03 3.33
N LEU A 78 14.08 -9.47 3.13
CA LEU A 78 13.08 -10.05 2.23
C LEU A 78 13.53 -9.94 0.78
N SER A 79 13.42 -11.05 0.05
CA SER A 79 13.86 -11.16 -1.34
C SER A 79 12.79 -10.72 -2.35
N LEU A 80 12.24 -9.52 -2.15
CA LEU A 80 11.19 -8.90 -2.96
C LEU A 80 11.76 -8.26 -4.23
N ASP A 81 10.95 -8.17 -5.28
CA ASP A 81 11.26 -7.34 -6.44
C ASP A 81 10.82 -5.88 -6.20
N TYR A 82 11.69 -5.10 -5.55
CA TYR A 82 11.44 -3.69 -5.25
C TYR A 82 11.23 -2.81 -6.50
N THR A 83 11.69 -3.25 -7.68
CA THR A 83 11.51 -2.48 -8.93
C THR A 83 10.07 -2.48 -9.41
N ARG A 84 9.24 -3.39 -8.88
CA ARG A 84 7.83 -3.58 -9.26
C ARG A 84 6.90 -3.40 -8.08
N GLU A 85 7.30 -2.60 -7.09
CA GLU A 85 6.44 -2.26 -5.96
C GLU A 85 5.11 -1.63 -6.43
N ARG A 86 4.01 -2.05 -5.81
CA ARG A 86 2.66 -1.56 -6.11
C ARG A 86 1.99 -0.92 -4.92
N PHE A 87 1.13 0.06 -5.19
CA PHE A 87 0.27 0.66 -4.19
C PHE A 87 -1.16 0.68 -4.71
N THR A 88 -2.13 0.29 -3.90
CA THR A 88 -3.53 0.18 -4.35
C THR A 88 -4.16 1.48 -4.91
N LEU A 89 -3.60 2.66 -4.61
CA LEU A 89 -3.99 3.93 -5.25
C LEU A 89 -2.97 4.44 -6.27
N ASP A 90 -2.03 3.60 -6.72
CA ASP A 90 -1.21 3.89 -7.88
C ASP A 90 -2.07 3.94 -9.15
N GLU A 91 -1.57 4.60 -10.19
CA GLU A 91 -2.31 4.83 -11.44
C GLU A 91 -2.77 3.51 -12.07
N GLY A 92 -1.86 2.52 -12.14
CA GLY A 92 -2.14 1.24 -12.79
C GLY A 92 -3.19 0.41 -12.07
N LEU A 93 -3.13 0.32 -10.75
CA LEU A 93 -4.13 -0.40 -9.95
C LEU A 93 -5.46 0.35 -9.87
N SER A 94 -5.42 1.68 -9.83
CA SER A 94 -6.64 2.50 -9.87
C SER A 94 -7.40 2.30 -11.19
N ASP A 95 -6.69 2.25 -12.31
CA ASP A 95 -7.31 2.00 -13.62
C ASP A 95 -7.82 0.55 -13.73
N ALA A 96 -7.10 -0.43 -13.18
CA ALA A 96 -7.59 -1.80 -13.11
C ALA A 96 -8.91 -1.92 -12.33
N VAL A 97 -9.06 -1.18 -11.22
CA VAL A 97 -10.32 -1.15 -10.45
C VAL A 97 -11.44 -0.49 -11.25
N LYS A 98 -11.18 0.63 -11.92
CA LYS A 98 -12.18 1.31 -12.79
C LYS A 98 -12.64 0.39 -13.91
N GLU A 99 -11.70 -0.27 -14.59
CA GLU A 99 -11.99 -1.21 -15.68
C GLU A 99 -12.90 -2.34 -15.20
N VAL A 100 -12.55 -2.98 -14.07
CA VAL A 100 -13.37 -4.05 -13.49
C VAL A 100 -14.76 -3.53 -13.12
N PHE A 101 -14.85 -2.33 -12.55
CA PHE A 101 -16.13 -1.72 -12.19
C PHE A 101 -17.01 -1.46 -13.43
N VAL A 102 -16.48 -0.82 -14.47
CA VAL A 102 -17.21 -0.55 -15.72
C VAL A 102 -17.67 -1.85 -16.35
N ARG A 103 -16.78 -2.85 -16.46
CA ARG A 103 -17.12 -4.14 -17.04
C ARG A 103 -18.19 -4.89 -16.25
N LEU A 104 -18.21 -4.77 -14.92
CA LEU A 104 -19.27 -5.36 -14.10
C LEU A 104 -20.59 -4.60 -14.28
N TYR A 105 -20.55 -3.27 -14.29
CA TYR A 105 -21.72 -2.42 -14.53
C TYR A 105 -22.37 -2.70 -15.90
N GLU A 106 -21.58 -2.89 -16.96
CA GLU A 106 -22.07 -3.23 -18.30
C GLU A 106 -22.69 -4.62 -18.40
N LYS A 107 -22.40 -5.53 -17.46
CA LYS A 107 -22.94 -6.89 -17.44
C LYS A 107 -24.30 -7.01 -16.72
N GLY A 108 -24.76 -5.97 -16.03
CA GLY A 108 -26.00 -5.95 -15.24
C GLY A 108 -25.81 -6.47 -13.82
#